data_AF-A0A9J7DFF5-F1
#
_entry.id   AF-A0A9J7DFF5-F1
#
_cell.length_a   1.000
_cell.length_b   1.000
_cell.length_c   1.000
_cell.angle_alpha   90.00
_cell.angle_beta   90.00
_cell.angle_gamma   90.00
#
_symmetry.space_group_name_H-M   'P 1'
#
loop_
_entity.id
_entity.type
_entity.pdbx_description
1 polymer ?
#
loop_
_entity_poly.entity_id
_entity_poly.type
_entity_poly.pdbx_seq_one_letter_code
_entity_poly.pdbx_strand_id
1 'polypeptide(L)'
;MWQSCANYRIRQIFDEHDNLKDIFKTWPQYKEGLGVKLINMDFGVLHKDYTPIFEWETKLITVYNVIKKEKYIKDAGIKSVFDRIDPSDAASNMSLFMMRLTWCLHGYLYPTSKYLRKDKDGKKTYGKYTIKDSQESSIFLARSIQEVDNHLNFLEKRNENIQPFIFVVGDDNLEDNDYNFYVYLDHALLHFVDFQRALDTCFKIDGLSDPTNAAYSSYV
;
A
#
# COMPACT_ATOMS: atom_id res chain seq x y z
N MET A 1 -1.05 -14.39 25.35
CA MET A 1 0.36 -14.04 25.59
C MET A 1 0.76 -12.81 24.76
N TRP A 2 0.65 -12.84 23.42
CA TRP A 2 1.01 -11.70 22.56
C TRP A 2 0.26 -10.39 22.84
N GLN A 3 -1.05 -10.43 23.08
CA GLN A 3 -1.84 -9.23 23.44
C GLN A 3 -1.34 -8.55 24.72
N SER A 4 -0.95 -9.34 25.73
CA SER A 4 -0.51 -8.84 27.03
C SER A 4 0.82 -8.08 26.96
N CYS A 5 1.61 -8.31 25.91
CA CYS A 5 2.90 -7.65 25.68
C CYS A 5 2.83 -6.53 24.62
N ALA A 6 1.66 -6.21 24.08
CA ALA A 6 1.50 -5.21 23.01
C ALA A 6 2.07 -3.84 23.39
N ASN A 7 1.73 -3.33 24.58
CA ASN A 7 2.26 -2.06 25.06
C ASN A 7 3.79 -2.04 25.22
N TYR A 8 4.40 -3.19 25.56
CA TYR A 8 5.86 -3.29 25.65
C TYR A 8 6.50 -3.24 24.26
N ARG A 9 5.95 -4.01 23.30
CA ARG A 9 6.43 -3.99 21.91
C ARG A 9 6.30 -2.61 21.29
N ILE A 10 5.14 -1.97 21.44
CA ILE A 10 4.86 -0.64 20.92
C ILE A 10 5.86 0.38 21.46
N ARG A 11 6.16 0.34 22.76
CA ARG A 11 7.19 1.22 23.34
C ARG A 11 8.55 0.98 22.73
N GLN A 12 8.99 -0.28 22.61
CA GLN A 12 10.26 -0.54 21.93
C GLN A 12 10.25 -0.05 20.48
N ILE A 13 9.16 -0.24 19.75
CA ILE A 13 9.03 0.23 18.36
C ILE A 13 9.26 1.75 18.28
N PHE A 14 8.62 2.54 19.15
CA PHE A 14 8.74 4.00 19.08
C PHE A 14 9.97 4.59 19.78
N ASP A 15 10.46 3.93 20.83
CA ASP A 15 11.56 4.45 21.65
C ASP A 15 12.94 3.96 21.17
N GLU A 16 13.01 2.82 20.48
CA GLU A 16 14.27 2.13 20.16
C GLU A 16 14.52 1.95 18.64
N HIS A 17 13.58 2.31 17.76
CA HIS A 17 13.72 2.08 16.32
C HIS A 17 13.31 3.30 15.48
N ASP A 18 14.13 3.61 14.47
CA ASP A 18 13.89 4.76 13.57
C ASP A 18 13.24 4.36 12.24
N ASN A 19 13.17 3.07 11.92
CA ASN A 19 12.66 2.58 10.64
C ASN A 19 12.16 1.13 10.72
N LEU A 20 11.36 0.74 9.72
CA LEU A 20 10.76 -0.60 9.61
C LEU A 20 11.76 -1.75 9.59
N LYS A 21 12.93 -1.56 8.98
CA LYS A 21 13.95 -2.61 8.89
C LYS A 21 14.48 -2.98 10.27
N ASP A 22 14.71 -1.99 11.12
CA ASP A 22 15.14 -2.22 12.49
C ASP A 22 14.03 -2.86 13.34
N ILE A 23 12.78 -2.43 13.15
CA ILE A 23 11.60 -3.06 13.80
C ILE A 23 11.52 -4.54 13.44
N PHE A 24 11.62 -4.90 12.15
CA PHE A 24 11.52 -6.29 11.70
C PHE A 24 12.72 -7.14 12.05
N LYS A 25 13.88 -6.53 12.33
CA LYS A 25 15.04 -7.23 12.87
C LYS A 25 14.83 -7.62 14.34
N THR A 26 14.25 -6.72 15.15
CA THR A 26 13.96 -6.97 16.56
C THR A 26 12.74 -7.86 16.76
N TRP A 27 11.71 -7.67 15.92
CA TRP A 27 10.43 -8.39 15.94
C TRP A 27 10.20 -9.13 14.62
N PRO A 28 10.99 -10.18 14.32
CA PRO A 28 10.86 -10.93 13.06
C PRO A 28 9.49 -11.60 12.89
N GLN A 29 8.73 -11.80 13.96
CA GLN A 29 7.40 -12.40 13.95
C GLN A 29 6.40 -11.61 13.09
N TYR A 30 6.64 -10.31 12.86
CA TYR A 30 5.83 -9.51 11.94
C TYR A 30 5.89 -10.00 10.49
N LYS A 31 6.95 -10.73 10.12
CA LYS A 31 7.17 -11.24 8.76
C LYS A 31 6.73 -12.69 8.58
N GLU A 32 6.38 -13.37 9.67
CA GLU A 32 5.98 -14.77 9.64
C GLU A 32 4.49 -14.91 9.25
N GLY A 33 4.02 -16.14 9.02
CA GLY A 33 2.63 -16.39 8.60
C GLY A 33 1.55 -15.89 9.57
N LEU A 34 1.89 -15.62 10.84
CA LEU A 34 1.00 -14.99 11.83
C LEU A 34 1.29 -13.51 12.08
N GLY A 35 2.24 -12.92 11.36
CA GLY A 35 2.69 -11.55 11.53
C GLY A 35 1.60 -10.51 11.30
N VAL A 36 0.69 -10.76 10.34
CA VAL A 36 -0.50 -9.91 10.12
C VAL A 36 -1.37 -9.81 11.37
N LYS A 37 -1.50 -10.90 12.16
CA LYS A 37 -2.24 -10.85 13.43
C LYS A 37 -1.52 -9.99 14.45
N LEU A 38 -0.20 -10.01 14.48
CA LEU A 38 0.61 -9.18 15.37
C LEU A 38 0.47 -7.69 15.01
N ILE A 39 0.57 -7.36 13.72
CA ILE A 39 0.32 -6.01 13.17
C ILE A 39 -1.06 -5.51 13.61
N ASN A 40 -2.09 -6.33 13.42
CA ASN A 40 -3.45 -5.97 13.81
C ASN A 40 -3.61 -5.74 15.32
N MET A 41 -2.97 -6.57 16.15
CA MET A 41 -3.01 -6.42 17.60
C MET A 41 -2.35 -5.10 18.04
N ASP A 42 -1.15 -4.82 17.54
CA ASP A 42 -0.39 -3.64 17.95
C ASP A 42 -0.98 -2.35 17.40
N PHE A 43 -1.43 -2.36 16.14
CA PHE A 43 -2.16 -1.25 15.55
C PHE A 43 -3.47 -0.95 16.30
N GLY A 44 -4.23 -1.99 16.69
CA GLY A 44 -5.48 -1.82 17.44
C GLY A 44 -5.30 -1.28 18.85
N VAL A 45 -4.13 -1.47 19.48
CA VAL A 45 -3.79 -0.84 20.76
C VAL A 45 -3.54 0.66 20.58
N LEU A 46 -2.92 1.06 19.46
CA LEU A 46 -2.67 2.46 19.12
C LEU A 46 -3.91 3.21 18.64
N HIS A 47 -4.75 2.55 17.86
CA HIS A 47 -5.89 3.14 17.17
C HIS A 47 -7.18 2.39 17.51
N LYS A 48 -7.70 2.63 18.73
CA LYS A 48 -8.87 1.90 19.27
C LYS A 48 -10.14 2.08 18.44
N ASP A 49 -10.29 3.24 17.81
CA ASP A 49 -11.48 3.62 17.03
C ASP A 49 -11.29 3.40 15.52
N TYR A 50 -10.23 2.69 15.11
CA TYR A 50 -9.96 2.42 13.72
C TYR A 50 -10.99 1.45 13.13
N THR A 51 -11.66 1.88 12.05
CA THR A 51 -12.45 1.00 11.19
C THR A 51 -11.55 0.42 10.10
N PRO A 52 -11.40 -0.91 10.01
CA PRO A 52 -10.59 -1.54 8.97
C PRO A 52 -11.04 -1.19 7.56
N ILE A 53 -10.08 -1.09 6.64
CA ILE A 53 -10.35 -0.68 5.25
C ILE A 53 -11.31 -1.64 4.54
N PHE A 54 -11.29 -2.93 4.90
CA PHE A 54 -12.22 -3.92 4.32
C PHE A 54 -13.68 -3.69 4.72
N GLU A 55 -13.97 -2.80 5.67
CA GLU A 55 -15.32 -2.38 6.04
C GLU A 55 -15.75 -1.06 5.38
N TRP A 56 -14.94 -0.49 4.47
CA TRP A 56 -15.15 0.83 3.88
C TRP A 56 -16.04 0.86 2.64
N GLU A 57 -16.84 -0.17 2.37
CA GLU A 57 -17.68 -0.28 1.16
C GLU A 57 -18.42 1.01 0.81
N THR A 58 -19.19 1.56 1.74
CA THR A 58 -19.98 2.79 1.53
C THR A 58 -19.07 4.00 1.26
N LYS A 59 -17.94 4.10 1.97
CA LYS A 59 -16.96 5.17 1.79
C LYS A 59 -16.30 5.09 0.41
N LEU A 60 -15.98 3.88 -0.08
CA LEU A 60 -15.39 3.67 -1.41
C LEU A 60 -16.37 4.04 -2.52
N ILE A 61 -17.66 3.73 -2.37
CA ILE A 61 -18.70 4.18 -3.29
C ILE A 61 -18.79 5.72 -3.30
N THR A 62 -18.69 6.37 -2.14
CA THR A 62 -18.63 7.83 -2.06
C THR A 62 -17.42 8.38 -2.82
N VAL A 63 -16.24 7.80 -2.64
CA VAL A 63 -15.01 8.21 -3.36
C VAL A 63 -15.18 8.06 -4.87
N TYR A 64 -15.70 6.92 -5.34
CA TYR A 64 -16.01 6.70 -6.77
C TYR A 64 -16.93 7.80 -7.31
N ASN A 65 -18.00 8.14 -6.59
CA ASN A 65 -18.95 9.17 -7.00
C ASN A 65 -18.33 10.57 -7.06
N VAL A 66 -17.43 10.91 -6.12
CA VAL A 66 -16.68 12.17 -6.14
C VAL A 66 -15.79 12.23 -7.38
N ILE A 67 -14.98 11.20 -7.63
CA ILE A 67 -14.08 11.16 -8.79
C ILE A 67 -14.88 11.28 -10.10
N LYS A 68 -16.00 10.56 -10.20
CA LYS A 68 -16.92 10.59 -11.36
C LYS A 68 -17.49 11.97 -11.62
N LYS A 69 -17.90 12.68 -10.56
CA LYS A 69 -18.50 14.01 -10.64
C LYS A 69 -17.48 15.07 -11.04
N GLU A 70 -16.30 15.04 -10.42
CA GLU A 70 -15.25 16.05 -10.63
C GLU A 70 -14.60 15.95 -12.02
N LYS A 71 -14.66 14.78 -12.68
CA LYS A 71 -14.06 14.52 -14.01
C LYS A 71 -12.58 14.97 -14.09
N TYR A 72 -11.87 14.90 -12.97
CA TYR A 72 -10.54 15.50 -12.81
C TYR A 72 -9.40 14.60 -13.31
N ILE A 73 -9.68 13.34 -13.65
CA ILE A 73 -8.67 12.42 -14.19
C ILE A 73 -8.31 12.85 -15.61
N LYS A 74 -7.12 13.46 -15.74
CA LYS A 74 -6.57 13.92 -17.02
C LYS A 74 -5.80 12.83 -17.77
N ASP A 75 -5.21 11.88 -17.04
CA ASP A 75 -4.45 10.78 -17.63
C ASP A 75 -5.38 9.81 -18.36
N ALA A 76 -5.09 9.56 -19.64
CA ALA A 76 -5.95 8.76 -20.50
C ALA A 76 -5.99 7.28 -20.09
N GLY A 77 -4.85 6.73 -19.62
CA GLY A 77 -4.78 5.35 -19.18
C GLY A 77 -5.60 5.14 -17.92
N ILE A 78 -5.45 6.02 -16.93
CA ILE A 78 -6.24 5.96 -15.70
C ILE A 78 -7.71 6.20 -15.98
N LYS A 79 -8.05 7.14 -16.86
CA LYS A 79 -9.42 7.37 -17.26
C LYS A 79 -10.05 6.12 -17.89
N SER A 80 -9.30 5.41 -18.75
CA SER A 80 -9.73 4.14 -19.31
C SER A 80 -10.00 3.07 -18.24
N VAL A 81 -9.19 3.01 -17.18
CA VAL A 81 -9.44 2.11 -16.04
C VAL A 81 -10.70 2.55 -15.29
N PHE A 82 -10.84 3.84 -15.01
CA PHE A 82 -11.99 4.39 -14.27
C PHE A 82 -13.32 4.16 -15.00
N ASP A 83 -13.34 4.37 -16.31
CA ASP A 83 -14.54 4.19 -17.15
C ASP A 83 -14.99 2.71 -17.19
N ARG A 84 -14.11 1.77 -16.83
CA ARG A 84 -14.39 0.32 -16.73
C ARG A 84 -14.81 -0.13 -15.32
N ILE A 85 -14.78 0.76 -14.32
CA ILE A 85 -15.25 0.42 -12.97
C ILE A 85 -16.77 0.32 -12.99
N ASP A 86 -17.29 -0.88 -12.71
CA ASP A 86 -18.71 -1.10 -12.44
C ASP A 86 -18.99 -0.90 -10.94
N PRO A 87 -19.84 0.05 -10.53
CA PRO A 87 -20.21 0.22 -9.13
C PRO A 87 -20.83 -1.02 -8.47
N SER A 88 -21.40 -1.94 -9.26
CA SER A 88 -21.92 -3.20 -8.74
C SER A 88 -20.81 -4.16 -8.29
N ASP A 89 -19.57 -3.98 -8.77
CA ASP A 89 -18.39 -4.71 -8.29
C ASP A 89 -18.13 -4.46 -6.80
N ALA A 90 -18.58 -3.34 -6.23
CA ALA A 90 -18.48 -3.11 -4.79
C ALA A 90 -19.16 -4.23 -3.98
N ALA A 91 -20.24 -4.82 -4.49
CA ALA A 91 -20.95 -5.91 -3.84
C ALA A 91 -20.51 -7.31 -4.33
N SER A 92 -20.19 -7.46 -5.63
CA SER A 92 -19.88 -8.76 -6.24
C SER A 92 -18.39 -9.12 -6.27
N ASN A 93 -17.51 -8.13 -6.38
CA ASN A 93 -16.05 -8.29 -6.46
C ASN A 93 -15.33 -7.07 -5.86
N MET A 94 -15.43 -6.91 -4.54
CA MET A 94 -14.88 -5.74 -3.85
C MET A 94 -13.36 -5.60 -4.05
N SER A 95 -12.62 -6.70 -4.17
CA SER A 95 -11.17 -6.66 -4.44
C SER A 95 -10.87 -5.92 -5.73
N LEU A 96 -11.57 -6.27 -6.82
CA LEU A 96 -11.39 -5.63 -8.12
C LEU A 96 -11.85 -4.18 -8.10
N PHE A 97 -13.02 -3.92 -7.52
CA PHE A 97 -13.56 -2.56 -7.38
C PHE A 97 -12.56 -1.65 -6.67
N MET A 98 -12.08 -2.09 -5.51
CA MET A 98 -11.18 -1.31 -4.68
C MET A 98 -9.79 -1.17 -5.32
N MET A 99 -9.25 -2.22 -5.92
CA MET A 99 -7.97 -2.17 -6.63
C MET A 99 -7.99 -1.13 -7.77
N ARG A 100 -9.01 -1.19 -8.64
CA ARG A 100 -9.18 -0.21 -9.73
C ARG A 100 -9.39 1.21 -9.20
N LEU A 101 -10.15 1.36 -8.11
CA LEU A 101 -10.38 2.66 -7.51
C LEU A 101 -9.09 3.25 -6.91
N THR A 102 -8.30 2.45 -6.19
CA THR A 102 -6.99 2.84 -5.66
C THR A 102 -6.03 3.21 -6.78
N TRP A 103 -5.98 2.42 -7.86
CA TRP A 103 -5.19 2.75 -9.05
C TRP A 103 -5.58 4.13 -9.63
N CYS A 104 -6.87 4.43 -9.68
CA CYS A 104 -7.40 5.69 -10.17
C CYS A 104 -7.12 6.88 -9.24
N LEU A 105 -7.04 6.65 -7.93
CA LEU A 105 -6.74 7.70 -6.95
C LEU A 105 -5.37 8.34 -7.21
N HIS A 106 -4.39 7.62 -7.76
CA HIS A 106 -3.09 8.22 -8.13
C HIS A 106 -3.20 9.27 -9.24
N GLY A 107 -4.20 9.15 -10.13
CA GLY A 107 -4.49 10.16 -11.15
C GLY A 107 -5.18 11.40 -10.59
N TYR A 108 -5.87 11.24 -9.46
CA TYR A 108 -6.53 12.33 -8.74
C TYR A 108 -5.56 13.04 -7.77
N LEU A 109 -4.78 12.26 -7.01
CA LEU A 109 -3.79 12.68 -6.02
C LEU A 109 -2.39 12.75 -6.65
N TYR A 110 -2.27 13.41 -7.80
CA TYR A 110 -1.02 13.40 -8.56
C TYR A 110 0.16 13.95 -7.71
N PRO A 111 1.34 13.31 -7.75
CA PRO A 111 2.50 13.80 -7.02
C PRO A 111 2.91 15.20 -7.48
N THR A 112 2.98 16.15 -6.54
CA THR A 112 3.47 17.52 -6.82
C THR A 112 4.95 17.70 -6.46
N SER A 113 5.51 16.74 -5.72
CA SER A 113 6.88 16.75 -5.22
C SER A 113 7.91 16.63 -6.35
N LYS A 114 9.08 17.25 -6.14
CA LYS A 114 10.25 17.17 -7.03
C LYS A 114 11.35 16.40 -6.35
N TYR A 115 12.13 15.67 -7.13
CA TYR A 115 13.35 15.01 -6.65
C TYR A 115 14.59 15.59 -7.33
N LEU A 116 15.72 15.48 -6.63
CA LEU A 116 17.02 15.91 -7.13
C LEU A 116 17.80 14.68 -7.58
N ARG A 117 18.18 14.62 -8.85
CA ARG A 117 19.20 13.69 -9.35
C ARG A 117 20.48 14.44 -9.65
N LYS A 118 21.61 13.78 -9.47
CA LYS A 118 22.89 14.21 -10.03
C LYS A 118 23.15 13.35 -11.26
N ASP A 119 23.50 13.98 -12.37
CA ASP A 119 23.98 13.25 -13.53
C ASP A 119 25.42 12.73 -13.31
N LYS A 120 25.95 12.03 -14.33
CA LYS A 120 27.31 11.47 -14.30
C LYS A 120 28.39 12.55 -14.17
N ASP A 121 28.09 13.78 -14.54
CA ASP A 121 28.98 14.94 -14.46
C ASP A 121 28.79 15.73 -13.15
N GLY A 122 27.95 15.22 -12.23
CA GLY A 122 27.68 15.82 -10.92
C GLY A 122 26.70 17.00 -10.94
N LYS A 123 26.13 17.34 -12.10
CA LYS A 123 25.17 18.44 -12.24
C LYS A 123 23.82 18.01 -11.70
N LYS A 124 23.27 18.89 -10.86
CA LYS A 124 21.95 18.72 -10.23
C LYS A 124 20.84 18.97 -11.25
N THR A 125 20.01 17.98 -11.48
CA THR A 125 18.78 18.06 -12.26
C THR A 125 17.58 17.76 -11.38
N TYR A 126 16.52 18.56 -11.53
CA TYR A 126 15.26 18.36 -10.81
C TYR A 126 14.29 17.59 -11.69
N GLY A 127 13.83 16.43 -11.21
CA GLY A 127 12.74 15.66 -11.79
C GLY A 127 11.44 15.90 -11.03
N LYS A 128 10.31 15.65 -11.69
CA LYS A 128 9.00 15.52 -11.01
C LYS A 128 8.67 14.04 -10.91
N TYR A 129 8.07 13.64 -9.81
CA TYR A 129 7.44 12.33 -9.74
C TYR A 129 6.25 12.30 -10.69
N THR A 130 6.11 11.20 -11.42
CA THR A 130 5.00 10.95 -12.33
C THR A 130 3.90 10.18 -11.60
N ILE A 131 2.70 10.14 -12.18
CA ILE A 131 1.62 9.30 -11.65
C ILE A 131 2.04 7.82 -11.65
N LYS A 132 2.74 7.40 -12.70
CA LYS A 132 3.27 6.04 -12.82
C LYS A 132 4.26 5.71 -11.71
N ASP A 133 5.17 6.63 -11.36
CA ASP A 133 6.08 6.44 -10.21
C ASP A 133 5.30 6.19 -8.90
N SER A 134 4.18 6.89 -8.71
CA SER A 134 3.33 6.73 -7.52
C SER A 134 2.52 5.44 -7.51
N GLN A 135 2.07 4.98 -8.69
CA GLN A 135 1.40 3.70 -8.83
C GLN A 135 2.37 2.56 -8.55
N GLU A 136 3.52 2.54 -9.22
CA GLU A 136 4.53 1.49 -9.08
C GLU A 136 5.17 1.45 -7.69
N SER A 137 5.14 2.55 -6.93
CA SER A 137 5.56 2.56 -5.53
C SER A 137 4.54 1.98 -4.55
N SER A 138 3.29 1.78 -4.98
CA SER A 138 2.17 1.38 -4.10
C SER A 138 1.60 0.02 -4.51
N ILE A 139 1.42 -0.20 -5.81
CA ILE A 139 0.86 -1.40 -6.42
C ILE A 139 1.72 -1.77 -7.64
N PHE A 140 2.31 -2.96 -7.62
CA PHE A 140 2.98 -3.55 -8.76
C PHE A 140 2.10 -4.64 -9.39
N LEU A 141 1.71 -4.43 -10.65
CA LEU A 141 0.96 -5.41 -11.44
C LEU A 141 1.93 -6.33 -12.16
N ALA A 142 1.77 -7.64 -11.95
CA ALA A 142 2.61 -8.67 -12.51
C ALA A 142 1.74 -9.75 -13.15
N ARG A 143 2.22 -10.36 -14.25
CA ARG A 143 1.55 -11.51 -14.88
C ARG A 143 1.87 -12.83 -14.22
N SER A 144 2.93 -12.86 -13.41
CA SER A 144 3.38 -14.07 -12.72
C SER A 144 4.21 -13.76 -11.49
N ILE A 145 4.36 -14.75 -10.61
CA ILE A 145 5.28 -14.68 -9.46
C ILE A 145 6.73 -14.48 -9.92
N GLN A 146 7.11 -15.01 -11.08
CA GLN A 146 8.45 -14.81 -11.62
C GLN A 146 8.74 -13.32 -11.93
N GLU A 147 7.75 -12.56 -12.38
CA GLU A 147 7.89 -11.12 -12.59
C GLU A 147 8.01 -10.37 -11.26
N VAL A 148 7.30 -10.81 -10.22
CA VAL A 148 7.46 -10.30 -8.85
C VAL A 148 8.89 -10.50 -8.36
N ASP A 149 9.43 -11.72 -8.48
CA ASP A 149 10.80 -12.03 -8.07
C ASP A 149 11.83 -11.21 -8.85
N ASN A 150 11.64 -11.04 -10.15
CA ASN A 150 12.52 -10.21 -10.98
C ASN A 150 12.50 -8.74 -10.54
N HIS A 151 11.31 -8.22 -10.20
CA HIS A 151 11.16 -6.86 -9.72
C HIS A 151 11.81 -6.66 -8.35
N LEU A 152 11.61 -7.59 -7.41
CA LEU A 152 12.26 -7.56 -6.09
C LEU A 152 13.78 -7.59 -6.21
N ASN A 153 14.33 -8.48 -7.04
CA ASN A 153 15.76 -8.54 -7.32
C ASN A 153 16.30 -7.23 -7.92
N PHE A 154 15.51 -6.55 -8.74
CA PHE A 154 15.87 -5.24 -9.29
C PHE A 154 15.90 -4.16 -8.20
N LEU A 155 14.91 -4.13 -7.31
CA LEU A 155 14.86 -3.19 -6.19
C LEU A 155 16.00 -3.42 -5.18
N GLU A 156 16.27 -4.67 -4.83
CA GLU A 156 17.36 -5.03 -3.92
C GLU A 156 18.73 -4.57 -4.44
N LYS A 157 18.98 -4.71 -5.76
CA LYS A 157 20.21 -4.24 -6.40
C LYS A 157 20.40 -2.72 -6.32
N ARG A 158 19.32 -1.96 -6.15
CA ARG A 158 19.38 -0.50 -5.99
C ARG A 158 19.70 -0.08 -4.55
N ASN A 159 19.64 -1.02 -3.60
CA ASN A 159 19.84 -0.78 -2.17
C ASN A 159 18.95 0.36 -1.64
N GLU A 160 17.75 0.50 -2.22
CA GLU A 160 16.73 1.45 -1.79
C GLU A 160 15.88 0.78 -0.70
N ASN A 161 15.42 1.56 0.27
CA ASN A 161 14.55 1.03 1.31
C ASN A 161 13.18 0.75 0.69
N ILE A 162 12.80 -0.52 0.62
CA ILE A 162 11.54 -0.94 0.01
C ILE A 162 10.45 -0.77 1.06
N GLN A 163 9.58 0.22 0.89
CA GLN A 163 8.38 0.39 1.70
C GLN A 163 7.41 -0.78 1.46
N PRO A 164 6.51 -1.10 2.41
CA PRO A 164 5.43 -2.04 2.14
C PRO A 164 4.66 -1.64 0.88
N PHE A 165 4.57 -2.54 -0.08
CA PHE A 165 3.83 -2.32 -1.31
C PHE A 165 3.16 -3.61 -1.76
N ILE A 166 2.08 -3.45 -2.52
CA ILE A 166 1.18 -4.53 -2.89
C ILE A 166 1.61 -5.09 -4.24
N PHE A 167 1.78 -6.39 -4.32
CA PHE A 167 1.91 -7.13 -5.57
C PHE A 167 0.58 -7.73 -5.94
N VAL A 168 0.16 -7.51 -7.18
CA VAL A 168 -1.03 -8.11 -7.76
C VAL A 168 -0.57 -9.00 -8.91
N VAL A 169 -0.82 -10.30 -8.78
CA VAL A 169 -0.48 -11.28 -9.81
C VAL A 169 -1.73 -11.70 -10.56
N GLY A 170 -1.81 -11.35 -11.85
CA GLY A 170 -2.95 -11.61 -12.73
C GLY A 170 -2.79 -10.82 -14.04
N ASP A 171 -3.88 -10.29 -14.59
CA ASP A 171 -3.81 -9.41 -15.77
C ASP A 171 -3.20 -8.03 -15.43
N ASP A 172 -2.22 -7.60 -16.22
CA ASP A 172 -1.55 -6.31 -16.03
C ASP A 172 -2.39 -5.12 -16.51
N ASN A 173 -3.54 -5.37 -17.15
CA ASN A 173 -4.46 -4.33 -17.64
C ASN A 173 -5.64 -4.07 -16.69
N LEU A 174 -5.69 -4.76 -15.55
CA LEU A 174 -6.77 -4.68 -14.56
C LEU A 174 -8.14 -5.06 -15.15
N GLU A 175 -8.20 -5.95 -16.15
CA GLU A 175 -9.45 -6.35 -16.85
C GLU A 175 -10.05 -7.64 -16.30
N ASP A 176 -9.22 -8.59 -15.88
CA ASP A 176 -9.66 -9.90 -15.40
C ASP A 176 -10.26 -9.87 -13.98
N ASN A 177 -10.70 -11.04 -13.50
CA ASN A 177 -11.20 -11.24 -12.13
C ASN A 177 -10.30 -12.13 -11.27
N ASP A 178 -9.30 -12.78 -11.87
CA ASP A 178 -8.44 -13.75 -11.19
C ASP A 178 -7.11 -13.09 -10.81
N TYR A 179 -7.05 -12.58 -9.58
CA TYR A 179 -5.87 -11.93 -9.03
C TYR A 179 -5.46 -12.58 -7.72
N ASN A 180 -4.14 -12.71 -7.54
CA ASN A 180 -3.54 -13.09 -6.28
C ASN A 180 -2.83 -11.87 -5.69
N PHE A 181 -3.06 -11.61 -4.40
CA PHE A 181 -2.57 -10.42 -3.72
C PHE A 181 -1.46 -10.78 -2.75
N TYR A 182 -0.37 -10.02 -2.80
CA TYR A 182 0.74 -10.18 -1.87
C TYR A 182 1.20 -8.84 -1.32
N VAL A 183 1.71 -8.83 -0.09
CA VAL A 183 2.41 -7.68 0.50
C VAL A 183 3.84 -8.09 0.76
N TYR A 184 4.79 -7.28 0.28
CA TYR A 184 6.20 -7.46 0.58
C TYR A 184 6.61 -6.69 1.83
N LEU A 185 7.25 -7.39 2.78
CA LEU A 185 7.76 -6.85 4.03
C LEU A 185 9.16 -7.41 4.32
N ASP A 186 10.20 -6.61 4.06
CA ASP A 186 11.60 -6.91 4.42
C ASP A 186 12.00 -8.38 4.15
N HIS A 187 11.96 -8.72 2.86
CA HIS A 187 12.24 -10.04 2.27
C HIS A 187 11.20 -11.14 2.53
N ALA A 188 10.04 -10.82 3.13
CA ALA A 188 8.91 -11.72 3.21
C ALA A 188 7.80 -11.31 2.23
N LEU A 189 7.24 -12.28 1.51
CA LEU A 189 6.09 -12.08 0.64
C LEU A 189 4.87 -12.76 1.27
N LEU A 190 3.95 -11.95 1.81
CA LEU A 190 2.76 -12.41 2.51
C LEU A 190 1.58 -12.49 1.55
N HIS A 191 0.93 -13.64 1.45
CA HIS A 191 -0.24 -13.84 0.59
C HIS A 191 -1.54 -13.40 1.27
N PHE A 192 -2.43 -12.75 0.52
CA PHE A 192 -3.72 -12.26 0.95
C PHE A 192 -4.84 -12.77 0.04
N VAL A 193 -5.98 -13.08 0.66
CA VAL A 193 -7.18 -13.56 -0.04
C VAL A 193 -7.93 -12.44 -0.78
N ASP A 194 -7.71 -11.18 -0.38
CA ASP A 194 -8.37 -10.03 -0.99
C ASP A 194 -7.47 -8.78 -0.91
N PHE A 195 -7.75 -7.83 -1.82
CA PHE A 195 -6.96 -6.61 -1.97
C PHE A 195 -7.10 -5.69 -0.75
N GLN A 196 -8.28 -5.66 -0.14
CA GLN A 196 -8.60 -4.79 0.98
C GLN A 196 -7.73 -5.09 2.19
N ARG A 197 -7.54 -6.37 2.51
CA ARG A 197 -6.65 -6.82 3.60
C ARG A 197 -5.19 -6.55 3.30
N ALA A 198 -4.76 -6.65 2.04
CA ALA A 198 -3.41 -6.28 1.64
C ALA A 198 -3.17 -4.78 1.86
N LEU A 199 -4.09 -3.93 1.41
CA LEU A 199 -4.00 -2.48 1.60
C LEU A 199 -4.08 -2.06 3.07
N ASP A 200 -5.03 -2.64 3.81
CA ASP A 200 -5.20 -2.46 5.26
C ASP A 200 -3.91 -2.81 6.02
N THR A 201 -3.23 -3.88 5.60
CA THR A 201 -1.95 -4.29 6.20
C THR A 201 -0.84 -3.28 5.91
N CYS A 202 -0.68 -2.82 4.66
CA CYS A 202 0.30 -1.77 4.34
C CYS A 202 0.07 -0.50 5.18
N PHE A 203 -1.18 -0.02 5.23
CA PHE A 203 -1.56 1.16 6.01
C PHE A 203 -1.19 1.03 7.49
N LYS A 204 -1.44 -0.14 8.08
CA LYS A 204 -1.13 -0.40 9.49
C LYS A 204 0.36 -0.45 9.77
N ILE A 205 1.14 -1.00 8.86
CA ILE A 205 2.61 -1.08 9.01
C ILE A 205 3.22 0.31 8.91
N ASP A 206 2.77 1.12 7.95
CA ASP A 206 3.20 2.51 7.85
C ASP A 206 2.85 3.29 9.13
N GLY A 207 1.64 3.09 9.67
CA GLY A 207 1.22 3.67 10.95
C GLY A 207 2.04 3.20 12.16
N LEU A 208 2.55 1.96 12.16
CA LEU A 208 3.45 1.46 13.21
C LEU A 208 4.87 2.05 13.10
N SER A 209 5.28 2.50 11.91
CA SER A 209 6.63 3.02 11.67
C SER A 209 6.82 4.50 11.96
N ASP A 210 5.72 5.23 12.16
CA ASP A 210 5.75 6.69 12.35
C ASP A 210 5.03 7.08 13.65
N PRO A 211 5.77 7.42 14.72
CA PRO A 211 5.18 7.87 15.98
C PRO A 211 4.38 9.17 15.86
N THR A 212 4.55 9.95 14.78
CA THR A 212 3.76 11.15 14.51
C THR A 212 2.41 10.85 13.85
N ASN A 213 2.25 9.67 13.23
CA ASN A 213 1.00 9.23 12.60
C ASN A 213 -0.12 8.88 13.59
N ALA A 214 0.19 8.72 14.89
CA ALA A 214 -0.82 8.61 15.95
C ALA A 214 -1.81 9.80 15.97
N ALA A 215 -1.42 10.94 15.38
CA ALA A 215 -2.26 12.15 15.28
C ALA A 215 -3.26 12.16 14.11
N TYR A 216 -3.17 11.26 13.11
CA TYR A 216 -4.13 11.25 11.98
C TYR A 216 -5.52 10.69 12.34
N SER A 217 -5.68 10.14 13.55
CA SER A 217 -6.98 9.71 14.08
C SER A 217 -7.99 10.86 14.26
N SER A 218 -7.58 12.13 14.07
CA SER A 218 -8.48 13.29 14.15
C SER A 218 -9.02 13.76 12.79
N TYR A 219 -8.74 13.08 11.68
CA TYR A 219 -9.13 13.50 10.33
C TYR A 219 -10.00 12.51 9.55
N VAL A 220 -10.67 11.57 10.23
CA VAL A 220 -11.77 10.77 9.66
C VAL A 220 -13.05 11.00 10.42
#